data_AF-A0A1F8LYS9-F1
#
_entry.id   AF-A0A1F8LYS9-F1
#
_cell.length_a   1.000
_cell.length_b   1.000
_cell.length_c   1.000
_cell.angle_alpha   90.00
_cell.angle_beta   90.00
_cell.angle_gamma   90.00
#
_symmetry.space_group_name_H-M   'P 1'
#
loop_
_entity.id
_entity.type
_entity.pdbx_description
1 polymer ?
#
loop_
_entity_poly.entity_id
_entity_poly.type
_entity_poly.pdbx_seq_one_letter_code
_entity_poly.pdbx_strand_id
1 'polypeptide(L)'
;VDLARDLLSELQAVRFDKYAQVKSAAVKELEHYDECTQVLDAIVKLGCDTPCRAGGDGCSKPCEIKNCVQMKKLQGCWECGEFERCEKFEFFKPIHGNTTRGNLRKIKEYGLNKWAEHREKFYSWL
;
A
#
# COMPACT_ATOMS: atom_id res chain seq x y z
N VAL A 1 6.79 -14.39 1.12
CA VAL A 1 8.19 -13.92 1.05
C VAL A 1 8.14 -12.42 1.20
N ASP A 2 8.75 -11.89 2.24
CA ASP A 2 8.82 -10.45 2.49
C ASP A 2 10.26 -10.03 2.16
N LEU A 3 10.50 -9.77 0.87
CA LEU A 3 11.85 -9.58 0.34
C LEU A 3 12.62 -8.44 1.04
N ALA A 4 11.92 -7.39 1.48
CA ALA A 4 12.54 -6.30 2.20
C ALA A 4 13.02 -6.75 3.59
N ARG A 5 12.20 -7.53 4.31
CA ARG A 5 12.57 -8.10 5.61
C ARG A 5 13.72 -9.08 5.47
N ASP A 6 13.66 -9.95 4.48
CA ASP A 6 14.67 -10.98 4.25
C ASP A 6 16.03 -10.31 3.94
N LEU A 7 16.06 -9.35 3.02
CA LEU A 7 17.28 -8.59 2.70
C LEU A 7 17.82 -7.81 3.91
N LEU A 8 16.96 -7.12 4.66
CA LEU A 8 17.38 -6.38 5.85
C LEU A 8 18.01 -7.30 6.90
N SER A 9 17.42 -8.48 7.10
CA SER A 9 17.90 -9.49 8.05
C SER A 9 19.28 -10.02 7.64
N GLU A 10 19.47 -10.32 6.36
CA GLU A 10 20.76 -10.80 5.84
C GLU A 10 21.87 -9.74 5.98
N LEU A 11 21.58 -8.47 5.64
CA LEU A 11 22.54 -7.36 5.79
C LEU A 11 22.97 -7.15 7.26
N GLN A 12 22.02 -7.28 8.18
CA GLN A 12 22.28 -7.21 9.62
C GLN A 12 23.12 -8.40 10.11
N ALA A 13 22.78 -9.62 9.68
CA ALA A 13 23.45 -10.85 10.08
C ALA A 13 24.95 -10.84 9.70
N VAL A 14 25.28 -10.29 8.53
CA VAL A 14 26.66 -10.19 8.05
C VAL A 14 27.38 -8.92 8.49
N ARG A 15 26.76 -8.07 9.31
CA ARG A 15 27.34 -6.79 9.78
C ARG A 15 27.79 -5.89 8.64
N PHE A 16 26.95 -5.78 7.61
CA PHE A 16 27.27 -4.99 6.42
C PHE A 16 27.46 -3.49 6.75
N ASP A 17 26.92 -3.02 7.88
CA ASP A 17 27.19 -1.68 8.44
C ASP A 17 28.70 -1.37 8.51
N LYS A 18 29.50 -2.34 8.94
CA LYS A 18 30.95 -2.18 9.07
C LYS A 18 31.65 -2.15 7.72
N TYR A 19 31.20 -2.99 6.79
CA TYR A 19 31.72 -3.00 5.43
C TYR A 19 31.43 -1.66 4.74
N ALA A 20 30.18 -1.19 4.81
CA ALA A 20 29.77 0.09 4.24
C ALA A 20 30.57 1.26 4.82
N GLN A 21 30.75 1.31 6.14
CA GLN A 21 31.54 2.34 6.82
C GLN A 21 32.99 2.45 6.31
N VAL A 22 33.66 1.32 6.06
CA VAL A 22 35.04 1.31 5.57
C VAL A 22 35.10 1.59 4.08
N LYS A 23 34.18 0.99 3.30
CA LYS A 23 34.23 1.01 1.85
C LYS A 23 33.66 2.30 1.25
N SER A 24 32.88 3.07 2.01
CA SER A 24 32.34 4.37 1.60
C SER A 24 33.41 5.34 1.10
N ALA A 25 34.62 5.30 1.67
CA ALA A 25 35.76 6.10 1.20
C ALA A 25 36.12 5.87 -0.28
N ALA A 26 35.80 4.70 -0.84
CA ALA A 26 36.04 4.35 -2.23
C ALA A 26 34.76 4.18 -3.06
N VAL A 27 33.61 3.95 -2.41
CA VAL A 27 32.30 3.73 -3.03
C VAL A 27 31.29 4.62 -2.31
N LYS A 28 31.13 5.85 -2.80
CA LYS A 28 30.41 6.92 -2.10
C LYS A 28 28.94 6.57 -1.83
N GLU A 29 28.32 5.74 -2.65
CA GLU A 29 26.95 5.29 -2.46
C GLU A 29 26.74 4.57 -1.11
N LEU A 30 27.80 3.94 -0.57
CA LEU A 30 27.76 3.27 0.74
C LEU A 30 27.73 4.25 1.92
N GLU A 31 27.94 5.55 1.70
CA GLU A 31 27.67 6.59 2.71
C GLU A 31 26.19 6.61 3.10
N HIS A 32 25.29 6.19 2.20
CA HIS A 32 23.84 6.16 2.41
C HIS A 32 23.31 4.84 2.98
N TYR A 33 24.17 3.99 3.56
CA TYR A 33 23.76 2.68 4.05
C TYR A 33 22.68 2.78 5.14
N ASP A 34 22.80 3.75 6.05
CA ASP A 34 21.84 3.95 7.12
C ASP A 34 20.47 4.36 6.54
N GLU A 35 20.43 5.30 5.59
CA GLU A 35 19.20 5.67 4.89
C GLU A 35 18.58 4.48 4.13
N CYS A 36 19.41 3.66 3.49
CA CYS A 36 18.97 2.44 2.82
C CYS A 36 18.25 1.49 3.78
N THR A 37 18.86 1.20 4.94
CA THR A 37 18.23 0.32 5.94
C THR A 37 16.95 0.92 6.54
N GLN A 38 16.88 2.25 6.71
CA GLN A 38 15.66 2.93 7.14
C GLN A 38 14.53 2.78 6.12
N VAL A 39 14.84 2.88 4.81
CA VAL A 39 13.85 2.65 3.74
C VAL A 39 13.38 1.20 3.73
N LEU A 40 14.29 0.22 3.87
CA LEU A 40 13.91 -1.19 3.95
C LEU A 40 12.99 -1.46 5.14
N ASP A 41 13.35 -0.95 6.32
CA ASP A 41 12.52 -1.08 7.53
C ASP A 41 11.15 -0.40 7.36
N ALA A 42 11.09 0.77 6.72
CA ALA A 42 9.82 1.41 6.38
C ALA A 42 8.97 0.53 5.46
N ILE A 43 9.55 -0.11 4.44
CA ILE A 43 8.85 -1.05 3.56
C ILE A 43 8.31 -2.25 4.33
N VAL A 44 9.10 -2.82 5.26
CA VAL A 44 8.65 -3.94 6.13
C VAL A 44 7.44 -3.55 6.96
N LYS A 45 7.34 -2.27 7.35
CA LYS A 45 6.23 -1.71 8.13
C LYS A 45 5.05 -1.24 7.26
N LEU A 46 5.19 -1.21 5.93
CA LEU A 46 4.08 -0.87 5.03
C LEU A 46 3.07 -2.02 5.00
N GLY A 47 2.04 -1.93 5.83
CA GLY A 47 0.96 -2.91 5.89
C GLY A 47 -0.13 -2.49 6.87
N CYS A 48 -1.25 -3.21 6.85
CA CYS A 48 -2.30 -3.09 7.84
C CYS A 48 -2.34 -4.35 8.71
N ASP A 49 -2.10 -4.23 10.01
CA ASP A 49 -2.24 -5.35 10.96
C ASP A 49 -3.71 -5.80 11.08
N THR A 50 -4.63 -4.84 10.99
CA THR A 50 -6.07 -5.09 10.99
C THR A 50 -6.69 -4.59 9.69
N PRO A 51 -7.33 -5.46 8.88
CA PRO A 51 -8.04 -5.02 7.69
C PRO A 51 -9.17 -4.03 8.00
N CYS A 52 -9.44 -3.10 7.08
CA CYS A 52 -10.46 -2.05 7.29
C CYS A 52 -11.86 -2.62 7.63
N ARG A 53 -12.24 -3.76 7.04
CA ARG A 53 -13.53 -4.43 7.33
C ARG A 53 -13.59 -5.06 8.73
N ALA A 54 -12.43 -5.39 9.31
CA ALA A 54 -12.31 -5.93 10.66
C ALA A 54 -12.12 -4.83 11.72
N GLY A 55 -12.27 -3.56 11.35
CA GLY A 55 -12.16 -2.42 12.27
C GLY A 55 -10.86 -1.64 12.20
N GLY A 56 -9.87 -2.08 11.40
CA GLY A 56 -8.64 -1.32 11.18
C GLY A 56 -8.90 0.05 10.55
N ASP A 57 -7.97 0.99 10.71
CA ASP A 57 -8.22 2.40 10.39
C ASP A 57 -7.10 3.08 9.60
N GLY A 58 -7.14 2.89 8.28
CA GLY A 58 -6.17 3.48 7.35
C GLY A 58 -4.74 2.96 7.53
N CYS A 59 -3.84 3.34 6.61
CA CYS A 59 -2.42 3.01 6.75
C CYS A 59 -1.67 3.99 7.67
N SER A 60 -2.22 5.19 7.91
CA SER A 60 -1.54 6.26 8.67
C SER A 60 -2.47 7.25 9.38
N LYS A 61 -3.72 7.41 8.93
CA LYS A 61 -4.74 8.30 9.52
C LYS A 61 -6.13 7.67 9.38
N PRO A 62 -7.12 8.09 10.18
CA PRO A 62 -8.49 7.63 10.05
C PRO A 62 -9.04 7.77 8.63
N CYS A 63 -9.66 6.71 8.12
CA CYS A 63 -10.10 6.66 6.72
C CYS A 63 -11.52 7.23 6.56
N GLU A 64 -11.64 8.37 5.86
CA GLU A 64 -12.95 8.99 5.59
C GLU A 64 -13.90 8.09 4.79
N ILE A 65 -13.37 7.26 3.89
CA ILE A 65 -14.19 6.32 3.10
C ILE A 65 -14.81 5.26 4.00
N LYS A 66 -14.04 4.71 4.96
CA LYS A 66 -14.53 3.73 5.94
C LYS A 66 -15.68 4.32 6.74
N ASN A 67 -15.48 5.52 7.30
CA ASN A 67 -16.51 6.22 8.07
C ASN A 67 -17.78 6.46 7.24
N CYS A 68 -17.63 6.90 5.99
CA CYS A 68 -18.75 7.11 5.07
C CYS A 68 -19.54 5.82 4.81
N VAL A 69 -18.86 4.70 4.53
CA VAL A 69 -19.49 3.39 4.30
C VAL A 69 -20.25 2.91 5.54
N GLN A 70 -19.65 3.05 6.73
CA GLN A 70 -20.29 2.68 8.00
C GLN A 70 -21.52 3.54 8.29
N MET A 71 -21.41 4.87 8.14
CA MET A 71 -22.52 5.79 8.35
C MET A 71 -23.70 5.52 7.40
N LYS A 72 -23.40 5.23 6.12
CA LYS A 72 -24.41 4.89 5.11
C LYS A 72 -24.92 3.45 5.22
N LYS A 73 -24.39 2.64 6.16
CA LYS A 73 -24.71 1.21 6.34
C LYS A 73 -24.52 0.37 5.06
N LEU A 74 -23.52 0.72 4.27
CA LEU A 74 -23.17 0.00 3.04
C LEU A 74 -22.15 -1.10 3.35
N GLN A 75 -22.15 -2.17 2.58
CA GLN A 75 -21.08 -3.16 2.61
C GLN A 75 -19.79 -2.63 1.95
N GLY A 76 -19.94 -1.67 1.05
CA GLY A 76 -18.83 -0.90 0.50
C GLY A 76 -19.27 0.02 -0.62
N CYS A 77 -18.30 0.75 -1.20
CA CYS A 77 -18.61 1.86 -2.09
C CYS A 77 -19.33 1.46 -3.39
N TRP A 78 -19.26 0.20 -3.82
CA TRP A 78 -19.95 -0.30 -5.02
C TRP A 78 -21.49 -0.27 -4.89
N GLU A 79 -22.01 -0.22 -3.66
CA GLU A 79 -23.45 -0.06 -3.38
C GLU A 79 -23.91 1.40 -3.43
N CYS A 80 -22.97 2.36 -3.38
CA CYS A 80 -23.29 3.78 -3.37
C CYS A 80 -23.61 4.29 -4.79
N GLY A 81 -24.83 4.78 -5.05
CA GLY A 81 -25.20 5.33 -6.37
C GLY A 81 -24.35 6.50 -6.86
N GLU A 82 -23.56 7.11 -5.98
CA GLU A 82 -22.75 8.30 -6.24
C GLU A 82 -21.25 8.00 -6.40
N PHE A 83 -20.81 6.73 -6.32
CA PHE A 83 -19.38 6.41 -6.24
C PHE A 83 -18.57 6.91 -7.45
N GLU A 84 -19.16 6.98 -8.63
CA GLU A 84 -18.48 7.44 -9.86
C GLU A 84 -17.97 8.88 -9.72
N ARG A 85 -18.66 9.71 -8.94
CA ARG A 85 -18.32 11.13 -8.74
C ARG A 85 -17.75 11.42 -7.35
N CYS A 86 -17.44 10.39 -6.57
CA CYS A 86 -17.00 10.58 -5.19
C CYS A 86 -15.56 11.09 -5.14
N GLU A 87 -15.37 12.31 -4.63
CA GLU A 87 -14.06 12.95 -4.48
C GLU A 87 -13.19 12.32 -3.38
N LYS A 88 -13.78 11.50 -2.50
CA LYS A 88 -13.00 10.77 -1.48
C LYS A 88 -12.00 9.80 -2.08
N PHE A 89 -12.10 9.46 -3.37
CA PHE A 89 -11.12 8.62 -4.06
C PHE A 89 -9.92 9.41 -4.61
N GLU A 90 -9.92 10.74 -4.55
CA GLU A 90 -8.87 11.54 -5.19
C GLU A 90 -7.49 11.31 -4.57
N PHE A 91 -7.40 11.01 -3.26
CA PHE A 91 -6.13 10.68 -2.62
C PHE A 91 -5.49 9.38 -3.13
N PHE A 92 -6.27 8.50 -3.76
CA PHE A 92 -5.76 7.28 -4.37
C PHE A 92 -5.16 7.52 -5.76
N LYS A 93 -5.53 8.60 -6.46
CA LYS A 93 -5.12 8.84 -7.85
C LYS A 93 -3.61 8.82 -8.09
N PRO A 94 -2.74 9.36 -7.21
CA PRO A 94 -1.30 9.31 -7.42
C PRO A 94 -0.76 7.88 -7.59
N ILE A 95 -1.35 6.91 -6.91
CA ILE A 95 -0.90 5.51 -6.91
C ILE A 95 -1.74 4.66 -7.88
N HIS A 96 -3.05 4.82 -7.82
CA HIS A 96 -4.03 3.93 -8.47
C HIS A 96 -4.64 4.54 -9.74
N GLY A 97 -4.42 5.82 -10.05
CA GLY A 97 -5.11 6.48 -11.16
C GLY A 97 -6.63 6.38 -11.03
N ASN A 98 -7.31 5.96 -12.10
CA ASN A 98 -8.77 5.75 -12.10
C ASN A 98 -9.20 4.32 -11.72
N THR A 99 -8.26 3.44 -11.39
CA THR A 99 -8.52 2.00 -11.20
C THR A 99 -9.44 1.72 -10.02
N THR A 100 -9.46 2.58 -9.00
CA THR A 100 -10.41 2.49 -7.88
C THR A 100 -11.85 2.48 -8.37
N ARG A 101 -12.24 3.41 -9.26
CA ARG A 101 -13.60 3.48 -9.78
C ARG A 101 -13.90 2.31 -10.71
N GLY A 102 -12.93 1.95 -11.56
CA GLY A 102 -13.02 0.76 -12.41
C GLY A 102 -13.30 -0.52 -11.60
N ASN A 103 -12.54 -0.75 -10.56
CA ASN A 103 -12.69 -1.89 -9.66
C ASN A 103 -14.04 -1.88 -8.92
N LEU A 104 -14.57 -0.72 -8.54
CA LEU A 104 -15.92 -0.63 -7.97
C LEU A 104 -17.01 -1.03 -8.96
N ARG A 105 -16.87 -0.68 -10.26
CA ARG A 105 -17.77 -1.19 -11.31
C ARG A 105 -17.67 -2.70 -11.43
N LYS A 106 -16.45 -3.25 -11.42
CA LYS A 106 -16.22 -4.70 -11.49
C LYS A 106 -16.80 -5.43 -10.28
N ILE A 107 -16.72 -4.86 -9.08
CA ILE A 107 -17.39 -5.44 -7.90
C ILE A 107 -18.92 -5.40 -8.07
N LYS A 108 -19.47 -4.30 -8.61
CA LYS A 108 -20.90 -4.17 -8.88
C LYS A 108 -21.40 -5.16 -9.94
N GLU A 109 -20.59 -5.42 -10.97
CA GLU A 109 -20.91 -6.30 -12.10
C GLU A 109 -20.73 -7.79 -11.77
N TYR A 110 -19.60 -8.16 -11.16
CA TYR A 110 -19.19 -9.57 -10.96
C TYR A 110 -19.32 -10.06 -9.51
N GLY A 111 -19.62 -9.16 -8.56
CA GLY A 111 -19.67 -9.46 -7.13
C GLY A 111 -18.28 -9.66 -6.49
N LEU A 112 -18.27 -9.75 -5.16
CA LEU A 112 -17.05 -9.80 -4.34
C LEU A 112 -16.16 -11.04 -4.61
N ASN A 113 -16.74 -12.12 -5.11
CA ASN A 113 -16.02 -13.37 -5.31
C ASN A 113 -15.28 -13.45 -6.65
N LYS A 114 -15.75 -12.74 -7.69
CA LYS A 114 -15.23 -12.88 -9.06
C LYS A 114 -14.58 -11.63 -9.63
N TRP A 115 -14.85 -10.44 -9.06
CA TRP A 115 -14.32 -9.18 -9.59
C TRP A 115 -12.79 -9.16 -9.73
N ALA A 116 -12.07 -9.89 -8.86
CA ALA A 116 -10.62 -9.91 -8.82
C ALA A 116 -9.98 -10.46 -10.09
N GLU A 117 -10.70 -11.30 -10.84
CA GLU A 117 -10.29 -11.81 -12.17
C GLU A 117 -10.37 -10.72 -13.26
N HIS A 118 -11.18 -9.69 -13.01
CA HIS A 118 -11.44 -8.58 -13.92
C HIS A 118 -10.83 -7.26 -13.43
N ARG A 119 -10.06 -7.29 -12.34
CA ARG A 119 -9.52 -6.09 -11.72
C ARG A 119 -8.54 -5.39 -12.65
N GLU A 120 -8.54 -4.07 -12.58
CA GLU A 120 -7.53 -3.26 -13.25
C GLU A 120 -6.17 -3.40 -12.55
N LYS A 121 -5.11 -2.94 -13.20
CA LYS A 121 -3.76 -2.93 -12.61
C LYS A 121 -3.76 -2.11 -11.32
N PHE A 122 -2.96 -2.55 -10.35
CA PHE A 122 -2.94 -1.90 -9.04
C PHE A 122 -2.27 -0.52 -9.10
N TYR A 123 -1.14 -0.42 -9.79
CA TYR A 123 -0.41 0.82 -9.97
C TYR A 123 -0.74 1.47 -11.31
N SER A 124 -0.84 2.79 -11.33
CA SER A 124 -1.14 3.57 -12.54
C SER A 124 -0.05 3.53 -13.59
N TRP A 125 1.18 3.20 -13.19
CA TRP A 125 2.37 3.12 -14.04
C TRP A 125 2.69 1.69 -14.53
N LEU A 126 1.84 0.70 -14.24
CA LEU A 126 2.03 -0.67 -14.70
C LEU A 126 1.29 -0.98 -16.00
#